data_AF-A0A6J4P2C9-F1
#
_entry.id   AF-A0A6J4P2C9-F1
#
_cell.length_a   1.000
_cell.length_b   1.000
_cell.length_c   1.000
_cell.angle_alpha   90.00
_cell.angle_beta   90.00
_cell.angle_gamma   90.00
#
_symmetry.space_group_name_H-M   'P 1'
#
loop_
_entity.id
_entity.type
_entity.pdbx_description
1 polymer ?
#
loop_
_entity_poly.entity_id
_entity_poly.type
_entity_poly.pdbx_seq_one_letter_code
_entity_poly.pdbx_strand_id
1 'polypeptide(L)'
;MRFVGCALAWRPGEAREKESCLVVMDERGSIIANSFAETPEELRGAIEAYGEERRGVIVGVDAPLSVPNERGTRRIERILSKVALPAYSASRKMFGGAPLSEDLLAELAGIGVEYTDYPFPRERGQRVVVEVDSAAALKVLSLERSGGDGDLAAVLRGMQDPKLRKGNKEGRATAIRGAIEVLWDTPGLRLRTGNLSADLTAEENIDVSKLEVAAS
;
A
#
# COMPACT_ATOMS: atom_id res chain seq x y z
N MET A 1 11.42 -9.28 10.51
CA MET A 1 10.58 -8.06 10.54
C MET A 1 9.25 -8.38 9.86
N ARG A 2 8.16 -7.68 10.18
CA ARG A 2 6.89 -7.80 9.45
C ARG A 2 6.58 -6.51 8.70
N PHE A 3 5.97 -6.65 7.53
CA PHE A 3 5.50 -5.54 6.71
C PHE A 3 3.98 -5.64 6.60
N VAL A 4 3.25 -4.59 6.96
CA VAL A 4 1.80 -4.56 6.91
C VAL A 4 1.38 -3.54 5.86
N GLY A 5 0.73 -3.98 4.78
CA GLY A 5 0.04 -3.11 3.85
C GLY A 5 -1.40 -2.89 4.32
N CYS A 6 -1.85 -1.65 4.42
CA CYS A 6 -3.20 -1.29 4.85
C CYS A 6 -3.89 -0.44 3.78
N ALA A 7 -4.89 -1.01 3.11
CA ALA A 7 -5.81 -0.27 2.27
C ALA A 7 -6.96 0.25 3.14
N LEU A 8 -6.81 1.49 3.62
CA LEU A 8 -7.77 2.09 4.54
C LEU A 8 -9.08 2.42 3.80
N ALA A 9 -10.22 2.15 4.42
CA ALA A 9 -11.49 2.67 3.96
C ALA A 9 -11.57 4.17 4.29
N TRP A 10 -10.85 5.01 3.56
CA TRP A 10 -10.67 6.42 3.94
C TRP A 10 -11.56 7.39 3.15
N ARG A 11 -12.18 6.98 2.05
CA ARG A 11 -12.91 7.89 1.15
C ARG A 11 -14.16 8.48 1.83
N PRO A 12 -14.60 9.69 1.43
CA PRO A 12 -15.87 10.25 1.90
C PRO A 12 -17.04 9.29 1.65
N GLY A 13 -17.80 8.97 2.68
CA GLY A 13 -18.90 7.99 2.63
C GLY A 13 -18.45 6.52 2.54
N GLU A 14 -17.14 6.24 2.65
CA GLU A 14 -16.62 4.89 2.88
C GLU A 14 -15.97 4.78 4.26
N ALA A 15 -15.39 5.87 4.76
CA ALA A 15 -14.83 5.96 6.11
C ALA A 15 -15.86 5.62 7.17
N ARG A 16 -15.49 4.66 8.05
CA ARG A 16 -16.30 4.13 9.16
C ARG A 16 -17.57 3.38 8.74
N GLU A 17 -17.84 3.28 7.44
CA GLU A 17 -18.96 2.52 6.88
C GLU A 17 -18.51 1.24 6.16
N LYS A 18 -17.21 1.12 5.87
CA LYS A 18 -16.61 -0.03 5.19
C LYS A 18 -15.37 -0.51 5.90
N GLU A 19 -15.10 -1.78 5.68
CA GLU A 19 -13.88 -2.44 6.13
C GLU A 19 -12.65 -1.93 5.39
N SER A 20 -11.59 -1.70 6.14
CA SER A 20 -10.22 -1.57 5.68
C SER A 20 -9.62 -2.96 5.51
N CYS A 21 -8.68 -3.11 4.58
CA CYS A 21 -8.00 -4.38 4.32
C CYS A 21 -6.54 -4.31 4.77
N LEU A 22 -6.07 -5.33 5.47
CA LEU A 22 -4.67 -5.51 5.84
C LEU A 22 -4.10 -6.75 5.14
N VAL A 23 -2.86 -6.62 4.69
CA VAL A 23 -2.04 -7.73 4.20
C VAL A 23 -0.71 -7.71 4.93
N VAL A 24 -0.29 -8.86 5.44
CA VAL A 24 0.96 -8.99 6.20
C VAL A 24 1.95 -9.81 5.41
N MET A 25 3.15 -9.27 5.27
CA MET A 25 4.28 -9.92 4.66
C MET A 25 5.41 -10.13 5.67
N ASP A 26 6.17 -11.21 5.48
CA ASP A 26 7.41 -11.44 6.20
C ASP A 26 8.63 -10.81 5.50
N GLU A 27 9.80 -10.97 6.09
CA GLU A 27 11.07 -10.47 5.55
C GLU A 27 11.54 -11.15 4.26
N ARG A 28 10.89 -12.24 3.85
CA ARG A 28 11.19 -12.99 2.63
C ARG A 28 10.26 -12.59 1.47
N GLY A 29 9.30 -11.70 1.72
CA GLY A 29 8.29 -11.29 0.74
C GLY A 29 7.07 -12.20 0.68
N SER A 30 6.92 -13.13 1.64
CA SER A 30 5.76 -14.02 1.68
C SER A 30 4.56 -13.32 2.32
N ILE A 31 3.38 -13.40 1.69
CA ILE A 31 2.11 -13.04 2.34
C ILE A 31 1.79 -14.14 3.34
N ILE A 32 1.66 -13.77 4.61
CA ILE A 32 1.44 -14.70 5.72
C ILE A 32 0.08 -14.52 6.39
N ALA A 33 -0.60 -13.40 6.15
CA ALA A 33 -1.95 -13.15 6.64
C ALA A 33 -2.63 -12.04 5.85
N ASN A 34 -3.96 -12.05 5.87
CA ASN A 34 -4.80 -10.94 5.46
C ASN A 34 -6.01 -10.85 6.40
N SER A 35 -6.53 -9.65 6.61
CA SER A 35 -7.70 -9.41 7.45
C SER A 35 -8.47 -8.18 7.00
N PHE A 36 -9.72 -8.09 7.44
CA PHE A 36 -10.57 -6.92 7.30
C PHE A 36 -10.81 -6.31 8.68
N ALA A 37 -10.87 -4.98 8.76
CA ALA A 37 -11.05 -4.25 10.01
C ALA A 37 -11.90 -2.99 9.75
N GLU A 38 -12.94 -2.79 10.55
CA GLU A 38 -13.86 -1.65 10.44
C GLU A 38 -13.37 -0.43 11.23
N THR A 39 -12.65 -0.68 12.34
CA THR A 39 -12.30 0.36 13.31
C THR A 39 -10.78 0.57 13.44
N PRO A 40 -10.33 1.78 13.83
CA PRO A 40 -8.93 2.04 14.20
C PRO A 40 -8.39 1.08 15.26
N GLU A 41 -9.22 0.67 16.22
CA GLU A 41 -8.85 -0.23 17.31
C GLU A 41 -8.62 -1.67 16.83
N GLU A 42 -9.45 -2.14 15.89
CA GLU A 42 -9.25 -3.42 15.21
C GLU A 42 -7.98 -3.40 14.35
N LEU A 43 -7.75 -2.30 13.62
CA LEU A 43 -6.54 -2.07 12.85
C LEU A 43 -5.29 -2.11 13.75
N ARG A 44 -5.33 -1.42 14.89
CA ARG A 44 -4.27 -1.43 15.91
C ARG A 44 -4.03 -2.85 16.42
N GLY A 45 -5.08 -3.55 16.84
CA GLY A 45 -4.96 -4.91 17.38
C GLY A 45 -4.35 -5.88 16.38
N ALA A 46 -4.75 -5.79 15.10
CA ALA A 46 -4.14 -6.58 14.03
C ALA A 46 -2.65 -6.25 13.87
N ILE A 47 -2.28 -4.97 13.78
CA ILE A 47 -0.89 -4.53 13.60
C ILE A 47 -0.01 -4.92 14.80
N GLU A 48 -0.53 -4.74 16.02
CA GLU A 48 0.17 -5.06 17.26
C GLU A 48 0.54 -6.54 17.33
N ALA A 49 -0.41 -7.43 17.04
CA ALA A 49 -0.21 -8.88 17.07
C ALA A 49 0.96 -9.33 16.18
N TYR A 50 1.16 -8.70 15.02
CA TYR A 50 2.29 -9.02 14.12
C TYR A 50 3.61 -8.37 14.55
N GLY A 51 3.59 -7.40 15.48
CA GLY A 51 4.78 -6.73 16.03
C GLY A 51 5.41 -7.41 17.26
N GLU A 52 4.71 -8.36 17.90
CA GLU A 52 5.08 -8.90 19.22
C GLU A 52 6.38 -9.74 19.22
N GLU A 53 6.73 -10.41 18.12
CA GLU A 53 7.90 -11.30 18.02
C GLU A 53 9.27 -10.57 18.00
N ARG A 54 9.34 -9.31 18.44
CA ARG A 54 10.58 -8.51 18.62
C ARG A 54 11.44 -8.33 17.36
N ARG A 55 10.86 -8.46 16.17
CA ARG A 55 11.55 -8.20 14.89
C ARG A 55 11.20 -6.86 14.27
N GLY A 56 10.29 -6.09 14.87
CA GLY A 56 9.79 -4.82 14.32
C GLY A 56 8.67 -4.98 13.29
N VAL A 57 7.94 -3.89 13.06
CA VAL A 57 6.82 -3.78 12.12
C VAL A 57 6.95 -2.48 11.31
N ILE A 58 6.75 -2.59 9.99
CA ILE A 58 6.64 -1.45 9.08
C ILE A 58 5.24 -1.49 8.47
N VAL A 59 4.46 -0.44 8.70
CA VAL A 59 3.08 -0.33 8.21
C VAL A 59 3.04 0.67 7.06
N GLY A 60 2.65 0.23 5.87
CA GLY A 60 2.36 1.09 4.73
C GLY A 60 0.87 1.29 4.57
N VAL A 61 0.38 2.54 4.62
CA VAL A 61 -1.06 2.86 4.56
C VAL A 61 -1.38 3.58 3.25
N ASP A 62 -2.31 3.02 2.46
CA ASP A 62 -2.85 3.62 1.23
C ASP A 62 -3.96 4.64 1.56
N ALA A 63 -3.57 5.70 2.27
CA ALA A 63 -4.42 6.83 2.64
C ALA A 63 -3.60 8.04 3.06
N PRO A 64 -4.13 9.27 2.93
CA PRO A 64 -3.49 10.44 3.50
C PRO A 64 -3.38 10.31 5.02
N LEU A 65 -2.19 10.12 5.58
CA LEU A 65 -1.98 9.93 7.03
C LEU A 65 -2.02 11.24 7.81
N SER A 66 -1.55 12.33 7.20
CA SER A 66 -1.61 13.67 7.79
C SER A 66 -2.35 14.62 6.86
N VAL A 67 -3.44 15.22 7.36
CA VAL A 67 -4.29 16.16 6.62
C VAL A 67 -4.18 17.55 7.28
N PRO A 68 -3.32 18.45 6.79
CA PRO A 68 -2.88 19.61 7.58
C PRO A 68 -3.89 20.76 7.66
N ASN A 69 -4.90 20.82 6.80
CA ASN A 69 -5.80 21.98 6.72
C ASN A 69 -7.16 21.66 6.06
N GLU A 70 -8.08 22.62 6.12
CA GLU A 70 -9.44 22.46 5.59
C GLU A 70 -9.51 22.30 4.07
N ARG A 71 -8.68 23.02 3.31
CA ARG A 71 -8.77 23.14 1.84
C ARG A 71 -7.47 22.92 1.08
N GLY A 72 -6.36 22.74 1.77
CA GLY A 72 -5.04 22.88 1.16
C GLY A 72 -4.51 21.61 0.50
N THR A 73 -3.28 21.76 0.01
CA THR A 73 -2.57 20.77 -0.78
C THR A 73 -1.24 20.46 -0.10
N ARG A 74 -0.94 19.18 0.11
CA ARG A 74 0.29 18.73 0.77
C ARG A 74 1.50 18.84 -0.15
N ARG A 75 2.71 18.85 0.42
CA ARG A 75 3.95 18.94 -0.39
C ARG A 75 4.07 17.76 -1.35
N ILE A 76 3.73 16.55 -0.91
CA ILE A 76 3.78 15.34 -1.74
C ILE A 76 2.83 15.43 -2.94
N GLU A 77 1.63 15.97 -2.77
CA GLU A 77 0.66 16.17 -3.86
C GLU A 77 1.19 17.11 -4.94
N ARG A 78 1.93 18.15 -4.55
CA ARG A 78 2.61 19.06 -5.50
C ARG A 78 3.75 18.39 -6.25
N ILE A 79 4.38 17.36 -5.67
CA ILE A 79 5.44 16.59 -6.32
C ILE A 79 4.82 15.60 -7.30
N LEU A 80 3.84 14.81 -6.85
CA LEU A 80 3.14 13.80 -7.66
C LEU A 80 2.45 14.42 -8.87
N SER A 81 1.81 15.59 -8.71
CA SER A 81 1.19 16.31 -9.83
C SER A 81 2.18 16.71 -10.93
N LYS A 82 3.44 17.02 -10.62
CA LYS A 82 4.47 17.36 -11.62
C LYS A 82 4.83 16.19 -12.52
N VAL A 83 4.66 14.96 -12.02
CA VAL A 83 4.96 13.71 -12.75
C VAL A 83 3.69 13.00 -13.21
N ALA A 84 2.56 13.72 -13.24
CA ALA A 84 1.25 13.19 -13.63
C ALA A 84 0.84 11.94 -12.84
N LEU A 85 1.22 11.88 -11.56
CA LEU A 85 0.77 10.84 -10.64
C LEU A 85 -0.45 11.34 -9.85
N PRO A 86 -1.52 10.54 -9.76
CA PRO A 86 -2.72 10.94 -9.04
C PRO A 86 -2.43 11.03 -7.56
N ALA A 87 -2.50 12.23 -7.00
CA ALA A 87 -2.45 12.41 -5.56
C ALA A 87 -3.87 12.47 -5.01
N TYR A 88 -4.15 11.69 -3.97
CA TYR A 88 -5.43 11.79 -3.27
C TYR A 88 -5.53 13.12 -2.51
N SER A 89 -6.71 13.75 -2.56
CA SER A 89 -6.93 15.05 -1.94
C SER A 89 -6.89 14.96 -0.41
N ALA A 90 -6.12 15.84 0.22
CA ALA A 90 -6.02 15.98 1.66
C ALA A 90 -6.71 17.26 2.15
N SER A 91 -8.01 17.35 1.90
CA SER A 91 -8.87 18.38 2.46
C SER A 91 -9.66 17.81 3.64
N ARG A 92 -9.49 18.37 4.85
CA ARG A 92 -10.32 17.98 6.01
C ARG A 92 -11.81 18.15 5.76
N LYS A 93 -12.20 19.14 4.95
CA LYS A 93 -13.59 19.38 4.57
C LYS A 93 -14.24 18.16 3.91
N MET A 94 -13.48 17.39 3.11
CA MET A 94 -14.02 16.18 2.48
C MET A 94 -14.31 15.06 3.48
N PHE A 95 -13.62 15.06 4.63
CA PHE A 95 -13.76 14.06 5.70
C PHE A 95 -14.62 14.57 6.87
N GLY A 96 -15.36 15.66 6.70
CA GLY A 96 -16.14 16.25 7.79
C GLY A 96 -15.29 16.73 8.98
N GLY A 97 -14.00 16.98 8.78
CA GLY A 97 -13.08 17.45 9.82
C GLY A 97 -12.26 16.35 10.52
N ALA A 98 -12.67 15.08 10.42
CA ALA A 98 -12.10 13.96 11.16
C ALA A 98 -11.74 12.79 10.22
N PRO A 99 -10.54 12.80 9.60
CA PRO A 99 -10.12 11.70 8.74
C PRO A 99 -9.76 10.45 9.56
N LEU A 100 -10.27 9.28 9.14
CA LEU A 100 -10.02 7.97 9.79
C LEU A 100 -8.52 7.65 9.97
N SER A 101 -7.70 8.15 9.06
CA SER A 101 -6.25 7.95 9.10
C SER A 101 -5.57 8.66 10.26
N GLU A 102 -6.10 9.78 10.75
CA GLU A 102 -5.57 10.47 11.94
C GLU A 102 -5.96 9.72 13.22
N ASP A 103 -7.15 9.11 13.25
CA ASP A 103 -7.56 8.21 14.35
C ASP A 103 -6.64 6.98 14.40
N LEU A 104 -6.36 6.37 13.23
CA LEU A 104 -5.41 5.26 13.12
C LEU A 104 -4.01 5.66 13.61
N LEU A 105 -3.50 6.83 13.22
CA LEU A 105 -2.20 7.31 13.70
C LEU A 105 -2.15 7.44 15.23
N ALA A 106 -3.24 7.94 15.85
CA ALA A 106 -3.32 8.06 17.30
C ALA A 106 -3.28 6.69 17.99
N GLU A 107 -4.04 5.71 17.47
CA GLU A 107 -4.03 4.33 17.99
C GLU A 107 -2.66 3.65 17.84
N LEU A 108 -2.00 3.86 16.70
CA LEU A 108 -0.66 3.32 16.44
C LEU A 108 0.41 3.96 17.34
N ALA A 109 0.32 5.26 17.61
CA ALA A 109 1.19 5.93 18.56
C ALA A 109 1.03 5.34 19.98
N GLY A 110 -0.18 4.94 20.36
CA GLY A 110 -0.47 4.28 21.64
C GLY A 110 0.28 2.96 21.86
N ILE A 111 0.65 2.27 20.78
CA ILE A 111 1.46 1.02 20.81
C ILE A 111 2.91 1.26 20.35
N GLY A 112 3.39 2.51 20.36
CA GLY A 112 4.77 2.86 20.02
C GLY A 112 5.13 2.64 18.55
N VAL A 113 4.17 2.76 17.63
CA VAL A 113 4.42 2.82 16.18
C VAL A 113 4.48 4.29 15.76
N GLU A 114 5.63 4.72 15.25
CA GLU A 114 5.88 6.12 14.93
C GLU A 114 5.62 6.43 13.45
N TYR A 115 4.97 7.56 13.16
CA TYR A 115 4.85 8.04 11.78
C TYR A 115 6.20 8.51 11.25
N THR A 116 6.54 8.09 10.03
CA THR A 116 7.73 8.57 9.31
C THR A 116 7.47 8.70 7.83
N ASP A 117 8.04 9.74 7.21
CA ASP A 117 8.12 9.85 5.75
C ASP A 117 9.24 8.96 5.17
N TYR A 118 10.11 8.39 6.03
CA TYR A 118 11.32 7.67 5.64
C TYR A 118 11.53 6.40 6.48
N PRO A 119 10.94 5.26 6.11
CA PRO A 119 10.99 4.03 6.92
C PRO A 119 12.32 3.25 6.83
N PHE A 120 13.44 3.86 6.41
CA PHE A 120 14.59 3.13 5.87
C PHE A 120 15.78 2.75 6.78
N PRO A 121 15.84 2.96 8.10
CA PRO A 121 17.03 2.53 8.82
C PRO A 121 17.14 0.99 8.98
N ARG A 122 16.08 0.21 8.65
CA ARG A 122 16.04 -1.27 8.84
C ARG A 122 16.54 -1.69 10.23
N GLU A 123 16.20 -0.89 11.23
CA GLU A 123 16.65 -1.11 12.59
C GLU A 123 15.91 -2.29 13.23
N ARG A 124 16.62 -3.07 14.05
CA ARG A 124 15.97 -4.15 14.79
C ARG A 124 14.95 -3.55 15.75
N GLY A 125 13.72 -4.05 15.69
CA GLY A 125 12.65 -3.53 16.54
C GLY A 125 12.04 -2.22 16.05
N GLN A 126 12.37 -1.77 14.83
CA GLN A 126 11.71 -0.63 14.19
C GLN A 126 10.18 -0.83 14.17
N ARG A 127 9.44 0.18 14.61
CA ARG A 127 7.97 0.20 14.65
C ARG A 127 7.52 1.51 14.01
N VAL A 128 7.23 1.48 12.71
CA VAL A 128 6.90 2.70 11.98
C VAL A 128 5.69 2.54 11.08
N VAL A 129 5.00 3.64 10.83
CA VAL A 129 3.92 3.76 9.85
C VAL A 129 4.26 4.84 8.83
N VAL A 130 4.01 4.57 7.55
CA VAL A 130 4.29 5.46 6.42
C VAL A 130 3.09 5.51 5.48
N GLU A 131 2.86 6.68 4.90
CA GLU A 131 1.88 6.85 3.83
C GLU A 131 2.42 6.28 2.52
N VAL A 132 1.61 5.48 1.83
CA VAL A 132 1.97 4.88 0.55
C VAL A 132 0.99 5.37 -0.50
N ASP A 133 1.50 6.00 -1.56
CA ASP A 133 0.73 6.22 -2.77
C ASP A 133 0.91 4.98 -3.67
N SER A 134 -0.04 4.05 -3.59
CA SER A 134 0.04 2.75 -4.24
C SER A 134 0.11 2.84 -5.78
N ALA A 135 -0.59 3.82 -6.36
CA ALA A 135 -0.56 4.07 -7.80
C ALA A 135 0.80 4.63 -8.26
N ALA A 136 1.35 5.58 -7.50
CA ALA A 136 2.69 6.10 -7.72
C ALA A 136 3.75 5.01 -7.60
N ALA A 137 3.67 4.18 -6.55
CA ALA A 137 4.60 3.08 -6.32
C ALA A 137 4.60 2.10 -7.50
N LEU A 138 3.43 1.65 -7.95
CA LEU A 138 3.33 0.73 -9.10
C LEU A 138 3.89 1.33 -10.39
N LYS A 139 3.70 2.63 -10.63
CA LYS A 139 4.24 3.30 -11.81
C LYS A 139 5.77 3.42 -11.77
N VAL A 140 6.33 3.71 -10.59
CA VAL A 140 7.79 3.74 -10.39
C VAL A 140 8.39 2.35 -10.58
N LEU A 141 7.79 1.30 -10.02
CA LEU A 141 8.26 -0.08 -10.24
C LEU A 141 8.19 -0.49 -11.73
N SER A 142 7.12 -0.07 -12.42
CA SER A 142 6.99 -0.31 -13.87
C SER A 142 8.09 0.39 -14.66
N LEU A 143 8.48 1.61 -14.25
CA LEU A 143 9.58 2.35 -14.87
C LEU A 143 10.91 1.62 -14.68
N GLU A 144 11.21 1.22 -13.45
CA GLU A 144 12.42 0.45 -13.11
C GLU A 144 12.50 -0.84 -13.93
N ARG A 145 11.38 -1.57 -14.08
CA ARG A 145 11.30 -2.77 -14.92
C ARG A 145 11.60 -2.46 -16.39
N SER A 146 11.09 -1.35 -16.91
CA SER A 146 11.31 -0.98 -18.32
C SER A 146 12.75 -0.56 -18.64
N GLY A 147 13.60 -0.35 -17.62
CA GLY A 147 14.98 0.08 -17.81
C GLY A 147 15.10 1.44 -18.51
N GLY A 148 14.13 2.32 -18.30
CA GLY A 148 14.05 3.58 -19.02
C GLY A 148 15.26 4.50 -18.75
N ASP A 149 16.10 4.70 -19.77
CA ASP A 149 17.16 5.70 -19.77
C ASP A 149 16.64 7.08 -20.24
N GLY A 150 17.12 8.16 -19.63
CA GLY A 150 16.81 9.55 -20.04
C GLY A 150 16.05 10.37 -18.99
N ASP A 151 15.22 11.31 -19.44
CA ASP A 151 14.39 12.16 -18.55
C ASP A 151 13.26 11.32 -17.94
N LEU A 152 13.51 10.76 -16.75
CA LEU A 152 12.57 9.93 -16.00
C LEU A 152 11.21 10.62 -15.79
N ALA A 153 11.18 11.96 -15.66
CA ALA A 153 9.92 12.69 -15.47
C ALA A 153 9.11 12.77 -16.78
N ALA A 154 9.77 12.82 -17.94
CA ALA A 154 9.10 12.70 -19.23
C ALA A 154 8.57 11.28 -19.46
N VAL A 155 9.36 10.25 -19.12
CA VAL A 155 8.94 8.85 -19.23
C VAL A 155 7.74 8.56 -18.34
N LEU A 156 7.79 8.96 -17.05
CA LEU A 156 6.67 8.80 -16.12
C LEU A 156 5.40 9.49 -16.62
N ARG A 157 5.49 10.68 -17.21
CA ARG A 157 4.32 11.37 -17.77
C ARG A 157 3.73 10.65 -18.99
N GLY A 158 4.55 9.97 -19.79
CA GLY A 158 4.11 9.20 -20.95
C GLY A 158 3.53 7.82 -20.62
N MET A 159 3.87 7.27 -19.46
CA MET A 159 3.35 5.98 -19.01
C MET A 159 1.86 6.06 -18.63
N GLN A 160 1.10 5.05 -19.03
CA GLN A 160 -0.29 4.91 -18.61
C GLN A 160 -0.38 4.69 -17.10
N ASP A 161 -1.34 5.35 -16.45
CA ASP A 161 -1.62 5.10 -15.05
C ASP A 161 -2.29 3.72 -14.90
N PRO A 162 -1.87 2.91 -13.91
CA PRO A 162 -2.62 1.71 -13.54
C PRO A 162 -4.00 2.15 -13.03
N LYS A 163 -5.02 2.03 -13.88
CA LYS A 163 -6.39 2.44 -13.55
C LYS A 163 -7.04 1.42 -12.62
N LEU A 164 -6.70 1.45 -11.33
CA LEU A 164 -7.37 0.66 -10.29
C LEU A 164 -8.75 1.25 -9.87
N ARG A 165 -9.37 2.06 -10.73
CA ARG A 165 -10.63 2.77 -10.41
C ARG A 165 -11.86 1.85 -10.47
N LYS A 166 -12.89 2.22 -9.71
CA LYS A 166 -14.26 1.67 -9.78
C LYS A 166 -14.82 1.88 -11.20
N GLY A 167 -15.20 0.80 -11.89
CA GLY A 167 -15.66 0.79 -13.29
C GLY A 167 -15.70 -0.64 -13.85
N ASN A 168 -16.00 -0.80 -15.16
CA ASN A 168 -16.19 -2.08 -15.88
C ASN A 168 -15.35 -3.22 -15.27
N LYS A 169 -16.03 -4.30 -14.85
CA LYS A 169 -15.46 -5.47 -14.15
C LYS A 169 -14.22 -6.02 -14.87
N GLU A 170 -14.27 -6.09 -16.20
CA GLU A 170 -13.15 -6.57 -17.02
C GLU A 170 -11.94 -5.64 -16.93
N GLY A 171 -12.14 -4.33 -17.04
CA GLY A 171 -11.07 -3.34 -16.93
C GLY A 171 -10.38 -3.38 -15.57
N ARG A 172 -11.15 -3.59 -14.49
CA ARG A 172 -10.61 -3.75 -13.14
C ARG A 172 -9.79 -5.02 -13.00
N ALA A 173 -10.28 -6.16 -13.51
CA ALA A 173 -9.55 -7.42 -13.46
C ALA A 173 -8.22 -7.32 -14.23
N THR A 174 -8.22 -6.70 -15.41
CA THR A 174 -7.00 -6.44 -16.19
C THR A 174 -6.01 -5.54 -15.44
N ALA A 175 -6.50 -4.47 -14.79
CA ALA A 175 -5.64 -3.59 -14.01
C ALA A 175 -5.00 -4.30 -12.80
N ILE A 176 -5.76 -5.18 -12.13
CA ILE A 176 -5.25 -6.00 -11.02
C ILE A 176 -4.18 -6.98 -11.52
N ARG A 177 -4.44 -7.68 -12.63
CA ARG A 177 -3.44 -8.59 -13.23
C ARG A 177 -2.14 -7.85 -13.58
N GLY A 178 -2.25 -6.69 -14.23
CA GLY A 178 -1.07 -5.88 -14.56
C GLY A 178 -0.29 -5.42 -13.32
N ALA A 179 -0.98 -5.05 -12.23
CA ALA A 179 -0.31 -4.71 -10.97
C ALA A 179 0.41 -5.92 -10.35
N ILE A 180 -0.21 -7.10 -10.39
CA ILE A 180 0.39 -8.35 -9.92
C ILE A 180 1.64 -8.70 -10.76
N GLU A 181 1.55 -8.61 -12.09
CA GLU A 181 2.69 -8.85 -12.99
C GLU A 181 3.85 -7.89 -12.70
N VAL A 182 3.57 -6.59 -12.50
CA VAL A 182 4.60 -5.62 -12.13
C VAL A 182 5.27 -6.02 -10.81
N LEU A 183 4.50 -6.39 -9.79
CA LEU A 183 5.06 -6.78 -8.49
C LEU A 183 5.89 -8.07 -8.62
N TRP A 184 5.38 -9.09 -9.31
CA TRP A 184 6.03 -10.40 -9.41
C TRP A 184 7.30 -10.40 -10.27
N ASP A 185 7.26 -9.67 -11.39
CA ASP A 185 8.34 -9.65 -12.38
C ASP A 185 9.41 -8.60 -12.08
N THR A 186 9.19 -7.72 -11.09
CA THR A 186 10.22 -6.76 -10.66
C THR A 186 11.31 -7.49 -9.86
N PRO A 187 12.58 -7.47 -10.33
CA PRO A 187 13.68 -8.13 -9.62
C PRO A 187 13.81 -7.62 -8.19
N GLY A 188 13.73 -8.53 -7.21
CA GLY A 188 13.84 -8.21 -5.78
C GLY A 188 12.51 -8.06 -5.02
N LEU A 189 11.36 -8.02 -5.71
CA LEU A 189 10.01 -7.91 -5.12
C LEU A 189 9.18 -9.18 -5.33
N ARG A 190 9.74 -10.36 -5.05
CA ARG A 190 8.99 -11.61 -5.24
C ARG A 190 7.97 -11.80 -4.12
N LEU A 191 6.69 -11.53 -4.42
CA LEU A 191 5.57 -11.96 -3.57
C LEU A 191 5.57 -13.50 -3.51
N ARG A 192 5.26 -14.08 -2.36
CA ARG A 192 5.18 -15.55 -2.22
C ARG A 192 3.92 -15.93 -1.43
N THR A 193 3.24 -16.98 -1.85
CA THR A 193 2.10 -17.54 -1.11
C THR A 193 2.51 -18.90 -0.54
N GLY A 194 2.76 -18.98 0.77
CA GLY A 194 3.05 -20.25 1.46
C GLY A 194 4.51 -20.50 1.90
N ASN A 195 4.75 -21.72 2.43
CA ASN A 195 6.03 -22.15 3.00
C ASN A 195 6.91 -22.92 1.99
N LEU A 196 7.72 -22.14 1.26
CA LEU A 196 9.08 -22.35 0.73
C LEU A 196 9.54 -23.64 0.01
N SER A 197 9.96 -23.38 -1.23
CA SER A 197 11.21 -23.81 -1.86
C SER A 197 11.89 -22.59 -2.53
N ALA A 198 13.22 -22.62 -2.68
CA ALA A 198 13.99 -21.62 -3.44
C ALA A 198 14.02 -21.90 -4.95
N ASP A 199 13.44 -23.03 -5.36
CA ASP A 199 13.27 -23.45 -6.74
C ASP A 199 12.08 -22.70 -7.37
N LEU A 200 12.35 -21.97 -8.46
CA LEU A 200 11.34 -21.22 -9.22
C LEU A 200 10.33 -22.15 -9.92
N THR A 201 10.66 -23.44 -10.04
CA THR A 201 9.78 -24.45 -10.63
C THR A 201 8.92 -25.18 -9.59
N ALA A 202 9.10 -24.87 -8.30
CA ALA A 202 8.35 -25.51 -7.22
C ALA A 202 6.85 -25.23 -7.33
N GLU A 203 6.05 -26.29 -7.11
CA GLU A 203 4.58 -26.26 -7.25
C GLU A 203 3.90 -25.33 -6.22
N GLU A 204 4.54 -25.03 -5.09
CA GLU A 204 4.06 -24.03 -4.14
C GLU A 204 4.16 -22.57 -4.63
N ASN A 205 4.89 -22.30 -5.72
CA ASN A 205 4.85 -21.00 -6.38
C ASN A 205 3.57 -20.91 -7.23
N ILE A 206 2.54 -20.25 -6.69
CA ILE A 206 1.30 -20.04 -7.43
C ILE A 206 1.55 -19.07 -8.59
N ASP A 207 1.45 -19.57 -9.81
CA ASP A 207 1.39 -18.76 -11.02
C ASP A 207 0.04 -18.02 -11.07
N VAL A 208 0.04 -16.82 -10.51
CA VAL A 208 -1.11 -15.92 -10.43
C VAL A 208 -1.62 -15.44 -11.80
N SER A 209 -0.85 -15.61 -12.88
CA SER A 209 -1.38 -15.41 -14.25
C SER A 209 -2.50 -16.40 -14.59
N LYS A 210 -2.53 -17.54 -13.89
CA LYS A 210 -3.54 -18.59 -13.98
C LYS A 210 -4.66 -18.48 -12.94
N LEU A 211 -4.59 -17.53 -12.00
CA LEU A 211 -5.68 -17.31 -11.04
C LEU A 211 -6.88 -16.67 -11.74
N GLU A 212 -7.99 -17.40 -11.79
CA GLU A 212 -9.28 -16.82 -12.13
C GLU A 212 -9.76 -15.95 -10.96
N VAL A 213 -9.65 -14.63 -11.13
CA VAL A 213 -10.31 -13.68 -10.22
C VAL A 213 -11.81 -13.71 -10.52
N ALA A 214 -12.54 -14.56 -9.80
CA ALA A 214 -13.99 -14.60 -9.88
C ALA A 214 -14.58 -13.27 -9.40
N ALA A 215 -15.49 -12.71 -10.20
CA ALA A 215 -16.15 -11.45 -9.89
C ALA A 215 -17.22 -11.66 -8.81
N SER A 216 -16.92 -11.29 -7.56
CA SER A 216 -17.94 -11.02 -6.53
C SER A 216 -18.63 -9.68 -6.77
#